data_AF-A0AA41QHW6-F1
#
_entry.id   AF-A0AA41QHW6-F1
#
_cell.length_a   1.000
_cell.length_b   1.000
_cell.length_c   1.000
_cell.angle_alpha   90.00
_cell.angle_beta   90.00
_cell.angle_gamma   90.00
#
_symmetry.space_group_name_H-M   'P 1'
#
loop_
_entity.id
_entity.type
_entity.pdbx_description
1 polymer ?
#
loop_
_entity_poly.entity_id
_entity_poly.type
_entity_poly.pdbx_seq_one_letter_code
_entity_poly.pdbx_strand_id
1 'polypeptide(L)'
;MRPKRLQECLDSIRWPPATLAASLQREPEEIDQWLNGAQEIPSEVASWIEALCFTHEAADLMRPVMAPPSAPAPSIQRRAEHIPVYAYDLLRTLSRGPVSLTTLFGTDDEGAVFFLVSRGLAAREEGLLAISASGRKMGEVLAAPRSHGEEHHK
;
A
#
# COMPACT_ATOMS: atom_id res chain seq x y z
N MET A 1 -3.32 6.29 -24.46
CA MET A 1 -4.37 6.66 -23.48
C MET A 1 -5.33 7.65 -24.13
N ARG A 2 -6.60 7.73 -23.70
CA ARG A 2 -7.56 8.70 -24.25
C ARG A 2 -7.55 10.00 -23.41
N PRO A 3 -7.88 11.17 -23.98
CA PRO A 3 -7.89 12.45 -23.27
C PRO A 3 -8.75 12.44 -21.99
N LYS A 4 -9.96 11.87 -22.08
CA LYS A 4 -10.85 11.71 -20.92
C LYS A 4 -10.19 10.92 -19.78
N ARG A 5 -9.43 9.86 -20.11
CA ARG A 5 -8.75 9.04 -19.12
C ARG A 5 -7.60 9.80 -18.46
N LEU A 6 -6.87 10.61 -19.23
CA LEU A 6 -5.83 11.49 -18.67
C LEU A 6 -6.43 12.45 -17.64
N GLN A 7 -7.56 13.08 -17.95
CA GLN A 7 -8.25 13.97 -17.00
C GLN A 7 -8.66 13.22 -15.73
N GLU A 8 -9.26 12.03 -15.85
CA GLU A 8 -9.64 11.20 -14.71
C GLU A 8 -8.44 10.86 -13.81
N CYS A 9 -7.28 10.52 -14.41
CA CYS A 9 -6.06 10.26 -13.64
C CYS A 9 -5.55 11.49 -12.90
N LEU A 10 -5.55 12.65 -13.57
CA LEU A 10 -5.15 13.93 -12.97
C LEU A 10 -6.07 14.31 -11.80
N ASP A 11 -7.38 14.12 -11.95
CA ASP A 11 -8.36 14.38 -10.90
C ASP A 11 -8.15 13.44 -9.69
N SER A 12 -7.89 12.15 -9.95
CA SER A 12 -7.64 11.15 -8.91
C SER A 12 -6.43 11.54 -8.05
N ILE A 13 -5.32 11.94 -8.67
CA ILE A 13 -4.09 12.37 -7.97
C ILE A 13 -4.10 13.86 -7.58
N ARG A 14 -5.22 14.57 -7.85
CA ARG A 14 -5.43 15.99 -7.55
C ARG A 14 -4.42 16.93 -8.19
N TRP A 15 -3.95 16.60 -9.39
CA TRP A 15 -3.03 17.42 -10.15
C TRP A 15 -3.78 18.32 -11.14
N PRO A 16 -3.60 19.66 -11.10
CA PRO A 16 -3.99 20.49 -12.24
C PRO A 16 -3.08 20.21 -13.45
N PRO A 17 -3.54 20.47 -14.70
CA PRO A 17 -2.73 20.27 -15.91
C PRO A 17 -1.36 20.94 -15.87
N ALA A 18 -1.28 22.12 -15.24
CA ALA A 18 -0.02 22.84 -15.03
C ALA A 18 1.03 22.04 -14.21
N THR A 19 0.59 21.19 -13.28
CA THR A 19 1.50 20.31 -12.52
C THR A 19 2.07 19.21 -13.40
N LEU A 20 1.27 18.67 -14.33
CA LEU A 20 1.74 17.69 -15.30
C LEU A 20 2.78 18.32 -16.24
N ALA A 21 2.49 19.51 -16.76
CA ALA A 21 3.41 20.27 -17.61
C ALA A 21 4.77 20.49 -16.92
N ALA A 22 4.74 21.00 -15.68
CA ALA A 22 5.93 21.23 -14.88
C ALA A 22 6.71 19.93 -14.60
N SER A 23 6.01 18.84 -14.30
CA SER A 23 6.63 17.54 -14.01
C SER A 23 7.33 16.92 -15.21
N LEU A 24 6.80 17.14 -16.41
CA LEU A 24 7.38 16.68 -17.67
C LEU A 24 8.38 17.68 -18.28
N GLN A 25 8.54 18.86 -17.67
CA GLN A 25 9.31 19.99 -18.21
C GLN A 25 8.84 20.36 -19.62
N ARG A 26 7.52 20.41 -19.79
CA ARG A 26 6.83 20.72 -21.04
C ARG A 26 6.00 21.99 -20.89
N GLU A 27 5.61 22.55 -22.03
CA GLU A 27 4.74 23.72 -22.06
C GLU A 27 3.30 23.31 -21.71
N PRO A 28 2.54 24.14 -20.96
CA PRO A 28 1.14 23.86 -20.63
C PRO A 28 0.26 23.61 -21.86
N GLU A 29 0.56 24.28 -22.97
CA GLU A 29 -0.18 24.18 -24.22
C GLU A 29 -0.09 22.76 -24.84
N GLU A 30 1.02 22.04 -24.66
CA GLU A 30 1.14 20.64 -25.09
C GLU A 30 0.20 19.73 -24.28
N ILE A 31 0.07 19.99 -22.97
CA ILE A 31 -0.84 19.23 -22.10
C ILE A 31 -2.30 19.52 -22.46
N ASP A 32 -2.63 20.78 -22.77
CA ASP A 32 -3.97 21.16 -23.20
C ASP A 32 -4.36 20.46 -24.51
N GLN A 33 -3.42 20.35 -25.46
CA GLN A 33 -3.62 19.60 -26.71
C GLN A 33 -3.84 18.10 -26.48
N TRP A 34 -3.21 17.52 -25.47
CA TRP A 34 -3.48 16.14 -25.05
C TRP A 34 -4.87 15.98 -24.42
N LEU A 35 -5.28 16.93 -23.58
CA LEU A 35 -6.57 16.90 -22.87
C LEU A 35 -7.77 17.17 -23.77
N ASN A 36 -7.60 17.97 -24.83
CA ASN A 36 -8.64 18.22 -25.83
C ASN A 36 -8.61 17.21 -27.00
N GLY A 37 -7.58 16.35 -27.08
CA GLY A 37 -7.42 15.34 -28.11
C GLY A 37 -6.91 15.86 -29.46
N ALA A 38 -6.40 17.09 -29.52
CA ALA A 38 -5.73 17.64 -30.70
C ALA A 38 -4.39 16.96 -30.98
N GLN A 39 -3.73 16.44 -29.93
CA GLN A 39 -2.50 15.67 -30.07
C GLN A 39 -2.60 14.34 -29.30
N GLU A 40 -1.96 13.31 -29.86
CA GLU A 40 -1.84 12.02 -29.18
C GLU A 40 -0.97 12.12 -27.94
N ILE A 41 -1.41 11.42 -26.89
CA ILE A 41 -0.66 11.33 -25.63
C ILE A 41 0.46 10.30 -25.82
N PRO A 42 1.74 10.66 -25.59
CA PRO A 42 2.85 9.72 -25.65
C PRO A 42 2.62 8.51 -24.74
N SER A 43 2.95 7.31 -25.21
CA SER A 43 2.73 6.05 -24.47
C SER A 43 3.46 6.03 -23.13
N GLU A 44 4.68 6.57 -23.06
CA GLU A 44 5.47 6.65 -21.83
C GLU A 44 4.80 7.53 -20.77
N VAL A 45 4.28 8.71 -21.18
CA VAL A 45 3.52 9.61 -20.30
C VAL A 45 2.25 8.92 -19.80
N ALA A 46 1.57 8.19 -20.69
CA ALA A 46 0.37 7.45 -20.34
C ALA A 46 0.64 6.37 -19.29
N SER A 47 1.65 5.54 -19.50
CA SER A 47 2.04 4.49 -18.56
C SER A 47 2.45 5.07 -17.21
N TRP A 48 3.21 6.17 -17.21
CA TRP A 48 3.65 6.82 -15.97
C TRP A 48 2.49 7.41 -15.16
N ILE A 49 1.55 8.10 -15.80
CA ILE A 49 0.40 8.71 -15.12
C ILE A 49 -0.56 7.65 -14.56
N GLU A 50 -0.80 6.57 -15.30
CA GLU A 50 -1.61 5.45 -14.79
C GLU A 50 -0.97 4.82 -13.54
N ALA A 51 0.36 4.65 -13.51
CA ALA A 51 1.06 4.12 -12.34
C ALA A 51 0.94 5.04 -11.11
N LEU A 52 1.04 6.36 -11.30
CA LEU A 52 0.82 7.34 -10.24
C LEU A 52 -0.63 7.29 -9.72
N CYS A 53 -1.60 7.23 -10.62
CA CYS A 53 -3.02 7.11 -10.30
C CYS A 53 -3.30 5.85 -9.46
N PHE A 54 -2.81 4.70 -9.91
CA PHE A 54 -2.95 3.43 -9.20
C PHE A 54 -2.36 3.49 -7.79
N THR A 55 -1.15 4.04 -7.65
CA THR A 55 -0.48 4.17 -6.34
C THR A 55 -1.26 5.11 -5.42
N HIS A 56 -1.74 6.23 -5.94
CA HIS A 56 -2.53 7.20 -5.17
C HIS A 56 -3.86 6.59 -4.69
N GLU A 57 -4.57 5.87 -5.57
CA GLU A 57 -5.82 5.19 -5.22
C GLU A 57 -5.61 4.14 -4.12
N ALA A 58 -4.54 3.34 -4.22
CA ALA A 58 -4.18 2.39 -3.17
C ALA A 58 -3.86 3.07 -1.84
N ALA A 59 -3.12 4.18 -1.87
CA ALA A 59 -2.83 4.98 -0.68
C ALA A 59 -4.10 5.60 -0.08
N ASP A 60 -5.07 5.99 -0.91
CA ASP A 60 -6.28 6.65 -0.47
C ASP A 60 -7.20 5.76 0.36
N LEU A 61 -7.16 4.44 0.12
CA LEU A 61 -7.84 3.44 0.95
C LEU A 61 -7.33 3.43 2.40
N MET A 62 -6.12 3.94 2.63
CA MET A 62 -5.47 4.03 3.94
C MET A 62 -5.52 5.45 4.52
N ARG A 63 -6.24 6.38 3.87
CA ARG A 63 -6.38 7.76 4.34
C ARG A 63 -6.95 7.77 5.77
N PRO A 64 -6.24 8.37 6.75
CA PRO A 64 -6.72 8.40 8.12
C PRO A 64 -7.99 9.25 8.23
N VAL A 65 -9.00 8.74 8.94
CA VAL A 65 -10.18 9.53 9.30
C VAL A 65 -9.78 10.45 10.45
N MET A 66 -9.57 11.72 10.15
CA MET A 66 -9.39 12.73 11.20
C MET A 66 -10.76 13.03 11.82
N ALA A 67 -10.99 12.53 13.03
CA ALA A 67 -12.16 12.92 13.81
C ALA A 67 -12.08 14.43 14.16
N PRO A 68 -13.20 15.15 14.18
CA PRO A 68 -13.20 16.53 14.66
C PRO A 68 -12.70 16.59 16.11
N PRO A 69 -12.06 17.69 16.53
CA PRO A 69 -11.40 17.79 17.85
C PRO A 69 -12.36 17.62 19.05
N SER A 70 -13.67 17.67 18.83
CA SER A 70 -14.72 17.50 19.84
C SER A 70 -15.31 16.09 19.92
N ALA A 71 -14.87 15.15 19.08
CA ALA A 71 -15.33 13.78 19.18
C ALA A 71 -14.71 13.12 20.43
N PRO A 72 -15.50 12.45 21.29
CA PRO A 72 -14.93 11.62 22.33
C PRO A 72 -13.98 10.62 21.68
N ALA A 73 -12.79 10.43 22.27
CA ALA A 73 -11.80 9.50 21.76
C ALA A 73 -12.50 8.19 21.41
N PRO A 74 -12.40 7.70 20.16
CA PRO A 74 -13.04 6.45 19.80
C PRO A 74 -12.55 5.42 20.81
N SER A 75 -13.48 4.80 21.53
CA SER A 75 -13.13 3.67 22.37
C SER A 75 -12.35 2.73 21.47
N ILE A 76 -11.10 2.41 21.85
CA ILE A 76 -10.28 1.40 21.18
C ILE A 76 -10.96 0.06 21.48
N GLN A 77 -12.13 -0.16 20.88
CA GLN A 77 -12.63 -1.49 20.64
C GLN A 77 -11.58 -2.05 19.69
N ARG A 78 -10.71 -2.88 20.25
CA ARG A 78 -9.76 -3.74 19.54
C ARG A 78 -10.60 -4.64 18.63
N ARG A 79 -11.13 -4.08 17.53
CA ARG A 79 -11.59 -4.86 16.40
C ARG A 79 -10.35 -5.62 15.99
N ALA A 80 -10.43 -6.95 16.06
CA ALA A 80 -9.38 -7.82 15.57
C ALA A 80 -8.96 -7.28 14.20
N GLU A 81 -7.75 -6.74 14.12
CA GLU A 81 -7.30 -6.07 12.92
C GLU A 81 -7.39 -7.09 11.77
N HIS A 82 -8.18 -6.77 10.75
CA HIS A 82 -8.24 -7.58 9.54
C HIS A 82 -6.91 -7.37 8.82
N ILE A 83 -5.94 -8.23 9.10
CA ILE A 83 -4.68 -8.28 8.36
C ILE A 83 -5.03 -8.92 7.00
N PRO A 84 -4.83 -8.20 5.88
CA PRO A 84 -5.04 -8.78 4.57
C PRO A 84 -4.20 -10.04 4.40
N VAL A 85 -4.75 -11.05 3.71
CA VAL A 85 -4.09 -12.36 3.54
C VAL A 85 -2.66 -12.21 2.98
N TYR A 86 -2.45 -11.27 2.04
CA TYR A 86 -1.14 -10.98 1.47
C TYR A 86 -0.11 -10.47 2.50
N ALA A 87 -0.55 -9.81 3.58
CA ALA A 87 0.33 -9.31 4.63
C ALA A 87 0.60 -10.36 5.72
N TYR A 88 -0.25 -11.40 5.80
CA TYR A 88 -0.16 -12.42 6.84
C TYR A 88 1.06 -13.33 6.67
N ASP A 89 1.38 -13.75 5.43
CA ASP A 89 2.54 -14.61 5.18
C ASP A 89 3.87 -13.90 5.46
N LEU A 90 3.97 -12.62 5.11
CA LEU A 90 5.13 -11.81 5.46
C LEU A 90 5.24 -11.63 6.98
N LEU A 91 4.13 -11.33 7.68
CA LEU A 91 4.13 -11.23 9.14
C LEU A 91 4.56 -12.53 9.82
N ARG A 92 4.07 -13.68 9.33
CA ARG A 92 4.47 -15.01 9.82
C ARG A 92 5.94 -15.31 9.57
N THR A 93 6.48 -14.83 8.45
CA THR A 93 7.90 -14.96 8.12
C THR A 93 8.75 -14.10 9.05
N LEU A 94 8.34 -12.86 9.30
CA LEU A 94 9.00 -11.94 10.23
C LEU A 94 9.01 -12.46 11.68
N SER A 95 7.97 -13.21 12.09
CA SER A 95 7.94 -13.88 13.40
C SER A 95 9.06 -14.91 13.58
N ARG A 96 9.64 -15.42 12.49
CA ARG A 96 10.75 -16.39 12.51
C ARG A 96 12.13 -15.72 12.45
N GLY A 97 12.19 -14.45 12.05
CA GLY A 97 13.42 -13.68 11.93
C GLY A 97 13.27 -12.50 10.96
N PRO A 98 14.18 -11.52 11.03
CA PRO A 98 14.16 -10.37 10.14
C PRO A 98 14.36 -10.80 8.68
N VAL A 99 13.69 -10.10 7.76
CA VAL A 99 13.74 -10.37 6.31
C VAL A 99 14.47 -9.23 5.62
N SER A 100 15.31 -9.54 4.64
CA SER A 100 16.01 -8.51 3.88
C SER A 100 15.05 -7.72 2.99
N LEU A 101 15.14 -6.38 2.99
CA LEU A 101 14.31 -5.56 2.11
C LEU A 101 14.71 -5.74 0.64
N THR A 102 15.98 -6.04 0.35
CA THR A 102 16.46 -6.25 -1.04
C THR A 102 15.84 -7.48 -1.70
N THR A 103 15.34 -8.44 -0.91
CA THR A 103 14.61 -9.61 -1.44
C THR A 103 13.11 -9.35 -1.63
N LEU A 104 12.61 -8.20 -1.18
CA LEU A 104 11.19 -7.82 -1.20
C LEU A 104 10.89 -6.69 -2.22
N PHE A 105 11.92 -6.00 -2.74
CA PHE A 105 11.73 -4.96 -3.75
C PHE A 105 11.32 -5.58 -5.10
N GLY A 106 10.22 -5.10 -5.67
CA GLY A 106 9.67 -5.57 -6.95
C GLY A 106 8.81 -6.83 -6.89
N THR A 107 8.41 -7.30 -5.70
CA THR A 107 7.45 -8.40 -5.52
C THR A 107 6.10 -7.89 -4.97
N ASP A 108 5.05 -8.72 -5.04
CA ASP A 108 3.72 -8.43 -4.44
C ASP A 108 3.78 -8.13 -2.92
N ASP A 109 4.93 -8.36 -2.28
CA ASP A 109 5.16 -8.12 -0.86
C ASP A 109 5.36 -6.64 -0.50
N GLU A 110 5.62 -5.73 -1.44
CA GLU A 110 5.82 -4.30 -1.12
C GLU A 110 4.59 -3.68 -0.44
N GLY A 111 3.38 -4.07 -0.89
CA GLY A 111 2.13 -3.69 -0.24
C GLY A 111 2.02 -4.23 1.19
N ALA A 112 2.50 -5.45 1.43
CA ALA A 112 2.57 -6.04 2.77
C ALA A 112 3.57 -5.31 3.67
N VAL A 113 4.76 -4.96 3.16
CA VAL A 113 5.76 -4.20 3.91
C VAL A 113 5.19 -2.85 4.33
N PHE A 114 4.55 -2.13 3.41
CA PHE A 114 3.92 -0.85 3.70
C PHE A 114 2.82 -0.99 4.76
N PHE A 115 1.94 -1.97 4.60
CA PHE A 115 0.86 -2.24 5.54
C PHE A 115 1.39 -2.53 6.95
N LEU A 116 2.37 -3.43 7.09
CA LEU A 116 2.92 -3.82 8.39
C LEU A 116 3.66 -2.67 9.08
N VAL A 117 4.40 -1.85 8.33
CA VAL A 117 5.11 -0.69 8.88
C VAL A 117 4.14 0.42 9.30
N SER A 118 3.15 0.74 8.47
CA SER A 118 2.15 1.78 8.79
C SER A 118 1.30 1.46 10.02
N ARG A 119 1.11 0.16 10.34
CA ARG A 119 0.42 -0.32 11.54
C ARG A 119 1.33 -0.56 12.73
N GLY A 120 2.63 -0.28 12.60
CA GLY A 120 3.61 -0.53 13.64
C GLY A 120 3.74 -2.02 14.00
N LEU A 121 3.41 -2.93 13.08
CA LEU A 121 3.58 -4.39 13.22
C LEU A 121 4.99 -4.83 12.80
N ALA A 122 5.65 -4.06 11.94
CA ALA A 122 7.04 -4.24 11.56
C ALA A 122 7.77 -2.88 11.48
N ALA A 123 9.09 -2.90 11.56
CA ALA A 123 9.95 -1.73 11.42
C ALA A 123 11.05 -2.01 10.39
N ARG A 124 11.47 -0.95 9.67
CA ARG A 124 12.63 -1.01 8.78
C ARG A 124 13.87 -0.64 9.59
N GLU A 125 14.81 -1.57 9.70
CA GLU A 125 16.05 -1.42 10.44
C GLU A 125 17.21 -1.86 9.56
N GLU A 126 18.12 -0.94 9.21
CA GLU A 126 19.37 -1.25 8.49
C GLU A 126 19.21 -2.08 7.19
N GLY A 127 18.15 -1.84 6.42
CA GLY A 127 17.89 -2.61 5.19
C GLY A 127 17.19 -3.95 5.42
N LEU A 128 16.80 -4.25 6.65
CA LEU A 128 15.97 -5.37 7.05
C LEU A 128 14.58 -4.88 7.45
N LEU A 129 13.61 -5.78 7.34
CA LEU A 129 12.30 -5.67 7.95
C LEU A 129 12.29 -6.55 9.20
N ALA A 130 12.00 -5.95 10.35
CA ALA A 130 11.97 -6.63 11.65
C ALA A 130 10.56 -6.56 12.25
N ILE A 131 10.12 -7.64 12.91
CA ILE A 131 8.82 -7.66 13.58
C ILE A 131 8.83 -6.81 14.86
N SER A 132 7.77 -6.02 15.06
CA SER A 132 7.61 -5.24 16.28
C SER A 132 7.04 -6.09 17.43
N ALA A 133 7.01 -5.54 18.65
CA ALA A 133 6.34 -6.19 19.78
C ALA A 133 4.83 -6.38 19.53
N SER A 134 4.18 -5.44 18.83
CA SER A 134 2.77 -5.54 18.44
C SER A 134 2.56 -6.58 17.33
N GLY A 135 3.47 -6.63 16.35
CA GLY A 135 3.46 -7.64 15.29
C GLY A 135 3.57 -9.06 15.82
N ARG A 136 4.44 -9.29 16.81
CA ARG A 136 4.60 -10.61 17.45
C ARG A 136 3.29 -11.10 18.09
N LYS A 137 2.61 -10.23 18.85
CA LYS A 137 1.34 -10.58 19.50
C LYS A 137 0.23 -10.90 18.49
N MET A 138 0.27 -10.32 17.29
CA MET A 138 -0.68 -10.61 16.20
C MET A 138 -0.31 -11.87 15.42
N GLY A 139 0.99 -12.12 15.19
CA GLY A 139 1.50 -13.32 14.52
C GLY A 139 1.42 -14.60 15.37
N GLU A 140 1.13 -14.49 16.67
CA GLU A 140 0.93 -15.61 17.59
C GLU A 140 -0.46 -16.27 17.48
N VAL A 141 -1.38 -15.74 16.65
CA VAL A 141 -2.69 -16.36 16.46
C VAL A 141 -2.52 -17.69 15.71
N LEU A 142 -2.63 -18.78 16.49
CA LEU A 142 -2.79 -20.19 16.10
C LEU A 142 -1.54 -20.91 15.57
N ALA A 143 -0.45 -20.91 16.35
CA ALA A 143 0.23 -22.19 16.55
C ALA A 143 -0.70 -23.07 17.41
N ALA A 144 -1.71 -23.68 16.80
CA ALA A 144 -2.52 -24.67 17.48
C ALA A 144 -1.57 -25.74 18.07
N PRO A 145 -1.73 -26.13 19.35
CA PRO A 145 -1.01 -27.29 19.84
C PRO A 145 -1.42 -28.46 18.94
N ARG A 146 -0.44 -29.11 18.30
CA ARG A 146 -0.67 -30.39 17.64
C ARG A 146 -1.19 -31.35 18.71
N SER A 147 -2.50 -31.53 18.76
CA SER A 147 -3.13 -32.59 19.52
C SER A 147 -2.66 -33.90 18.91
N HIS A 148 -1.64 -34.51 19.52
CA HIS A 148 -1.37 -35.93 19.31
C HIS A 148 -2.55 -36.70 19.89
N GLY A 149 -3.45 -37.11 19.01
CA GLY A 149 -4.50 -38.07 19.28
C GLY A 149 -4.65 -38.96 18.06
N GLU A 150 -3.95 -40.09 18.06
CA GLU A 150 -4.39 -41.33 17.40
C GLU A 150 -3.87 -42.52 18.23
N GLU A 151 -4.74 -42.83 19.19
CA GLU A 151 -5.13 -44.08 19.81
C GLU A 151 -4.79 -45.43 19.10
N HIS A 152 -4.72 -46.46 19.94
CA HIS A 152 -4.90 -47.91 19.73
C HIS A 152 -3.73 -48.82 19.25
N HIS A 153 -3.16 -49.55 20.23
CA HIS A 153 -3.10 -51.01 20.10
C HIS A 153 -3.21 -51.71 21.47
N LYS A 154 -4.36 -52.33 21.72
CA LYS A 154 -4.46 -53.58 22.48
C LYS A 154 -5.60 -54.40 21.90
#